data_AF-A0A7S2RWR8-F1
#
_entry.id   AF-A0A7S2RWR8-F1
#
_cell.length_a   1.000
_cell.length_b   1.000
_cell.length_c   1.000
_cell.angle_alpha   90.00
_cell.angle_beta   90.00
_cell.angle_gamma   90.00
#
_symmetry.space_group_name_H-M   'P 1'
#
loop_
_entity.id
_entity.type
_entity.pdbx_description
1 polymer ?
#
loop_
_entity_poly.entity_id
_entity_poly.type
_entity_poly.pdbx_seq_one_letter_code
_entity_poly.pdbx_strand_id
1 'polypeptide(L)'
;MAALEESQGEPAEAPTFMHPAYELVDGDKIVRKDVPPPTSAEQDAEENRTLLSEMVRYVTTTMLSMGFHEKWIPHEEAEAKCPIYCTEGWESAPKLLVVIINQVGSQAGLWSRSLCFSHGLKSGSMLEYLQHAIDAGYAVMVLNPNSNSVTLPGEPGSASG
;
A
#
# COMPACT_ATOMS: atom_id res chain seq x y z
N MET A 1 -11.63 -15.05 36.82
CA MET A 1 -11.77 -14.12 35.68
C MET A 1 -10.51 -13.28 35.65
N ALA A 2 -9.55 -13.67 34.81
CA ALA A 2 -8.37 -12.85 34.56
C ALA A 2 -8.72 -11.83 33.49
N ALA A 3 -8.54 -10.55 33.80
CA ALA A 3 -8.64 -9.48 32.82
C ALA A 3 -7.56 -9.71 31.76
N LEU A 4 -7.98 -9.78 30.49
CA LEU A 4 -7.07 -9.69 29.37
C LEU A 4 -6.58 -8.24 29.37
N GLU A 5 -5.31 -8.03 29.71
CA GLU A 5 -4.64 -6.76 29.48
C GLU A 5 -4.62 -6.55 27.96
N GLU A 6 -5.47 -5.64 27.49
CA GLU A 6 -5.35 -5.08 26.15
C GLU A 6 -4.00 -4.39 26.09
N SER A 7 -3.02 -5.00 25.43
CA SER A 7 -1.78 -4.31 25.09
C SER A 7 -2.15 -3.21 24.10
N GLN A 8 -2.41 -2.02 24.62
CA GLN A 8 -2.42 -0.80 23.83
C GLN A 8 -0.98 -0.61 23.34
N GLY A 9 -0.66 -1.21 22.19
CA GLY A 9 0.54 -0.86 21.45
C GLY A 9 0.50 0.65 21.22
N GLU A 10 1.64 1.32 21.41
CA GLU A 10 1.76 2.74 21.09
C GLU A 10 1.23 2.99 19.67
N PRO A 11 0.48 4.08 19.42
CA PRO A 11 0.02 4.38 18.09
C PRO A 11 1.23 4.49 17.19
N ALA A 12 1.30 3.62 16.17
CA ALA A 12 2.38 3.64 15.21
C ALA A 12 2.49 5.06 14.64
N GLU A 13 3.71 5.61 14.66
CA GLU A 13 3.98 6.97 14.19
C GLU A 13 3.42 7.13 12.77
N ALA A 14 2.71 8.24 12.54
CA ALA A 14 2.08 8.49 11.25
C ALA A 14 3.16 8.47 10.15
N PRO A 15 2.94 7.73 9.04
CA PRO A 15 3.95 7.62 8.00
C PRO A 15 4.23 8.99 7.40
N THR A 16 5.52 9.25 7.14
CA THR A 16 5.96 10.43 6.38
C THR A 16 6.08 10.09 4.91
N PHE A 17 5.61 10.97 4.03
CA PHE A 17 5.80 10.86 2.58
C PHE A 17 7.13 11.50 2.16
N MET A 18 7.99 10.75 1.46
CA MET A 18 9.35 11.14 1.14
C MET A 18 9.66 10.92 -0.34
N HIS A 19 9.64 12.00 -1.13
CA HIS A 19 10.04 11.96 -2.52
C HIS A 19 10.90 13.19 -2.91
N PRO A 20 11.93 13.05 -3.76
CA PRO A 20 12.78 14.18 -4.18
C PRO A 20 12.00 15.31 -4.87
N ALA A 21 11.07 14.95 -5.75
CA ALA A 21 10.33 15.91 -6.58
C ALA A 21 8.89 16.21 -6.13
N TYR A 22 8.36 15.47 -5.15
CA TYR A 22 6.96 15.61 -4.72
C TYR A 22 6.86 15.65 -3.19
N GLU A 23 5.83 16.30 -2.69
CA GLU A 23 5.45 16.33 -1.29
C GLU A 23 3.96 16.04 -1.12
N LEU A 24 3.61 15.61 0.09
CA LEU A 24 2.22 15.42 0.49
C LEU A 24 1.78 16.63 1.31
N VAL A 25 0.76 17.32 0.83
CA VAL A 25 0.15 18.48 1.48
C VAL A 25 -1.16 18.05 2.13
N ASP A 26 -1.37 18.47 3.38
CA ASP A 26 -2.55 18.17 4.21
C ASP A 26 -2.88 16.66 4.32
N GLY A 27 -1.86 15.80 4.17
CA GLY A 27 -2.03 14.34 4.23
C GLY A 27 -2.80 13.73 3.05
N ASP A 28 -3.08 14.49 1.98
CA ASP A 28 -3.90 14.02 0.85
C ASP A 28 -3.32 14.38 -0.52
N LYS A 29 -2.93 15.64 -0.74
CA LYS A 29 -2.56 16.13 -2.08
C LYS A 29 -1.09 15.90 -2.36
N ILE A 30 -0.80 15.18 -3.45
CA ILE A 30 0.57 15.02 -3.96
C ILE A 30 0.87 16.19 -4.88
N VAL A 31 1.81 17.04 -4.48
CA VAL A 31 2.17 18.27 -5.20
C VAL A 31 3.63 18.20 -5.61
N ARG A 32 3.95 18.64 -6.84
CA ARG A 32 5.34 18.76 -7.30
C ARG A 32 5.99 19.93 -6.56
N LYS A 33 7.16 19.67 -5.99
CA LYS A 33 8.02 20.71 -5.39
C LYS A 33 8.55 21.65 -6.48
N ASP A 34 9.11 22.78 -6.07
CA ASP A 34 9.84 23.69 -6.97
C ASP A 34 11.21 23.09 -7.34
N VAL A 35 11.18 22.03 -8.15
CA VAL A 35 12.34 21.37 -8.73
C VAL A 35 12.17 21.27 -10.25
N PRO A 36 13.27 21.33 -11.02
CA PRO A 36 13.19 21.23 -12.48
C PRO A 36 12.40 19.98 -12.93
N PRO A 37 11.57 20.11 -13.98
CA PRO A 37 10.91 18.94 -14.57
C PRO A 37 11.93 18.02 -15.24
N PRO A 38 11.59 16.74 -15.43
CA PRO A 38 12.39 15.83 -16.26
C PRO A 38 12.67 16.43 -17.64
N THR A 39 13.90 16.28 -18.12
CA THR A 39 14.34 16.81 -19.42
C THR A 39 14.34 15.76 -20.53
N SER A 40 14.14 14.48 -20.18
CA SER A 40 14.04 13.36 -21.10
C SER A 40 12.92 12.40 -20.70
N ALA A 41 12.47 11.58 -21.65
CA ALA A 41 11.46 10.54 -21.39
C ALA A 41 11.95 9.49 -20.37
N GLU A 42 13.24 9.19 -20.35
CA GLU A 42 13.85 8.26 -19.39
C GLU A 42 13.79 8.82 -17.96
N GLN A 43 14.09 10.11 -17.79
CA GLN A 43 13.98 10.78 -16.50
C GLN A 43 12.52 10.85 -16.03
N ASP A 44 11.58 11.12 -16.96
CA ASP A 44 10.15 11.15 -16.65
C ASP A 44 9.62 9.78 -16.22
N ALA A 45 10.01 8.72 -16.92
CA ALA A 45 9.63 7.35 -16.57
C ALA A 45 10.20 6.94 -15.19
N GLU A 46 11.45 7.29 -14.90
CA GLU A 46 12.08 7.00 -13.61
C GLU A 46 11.46 7.78 -12.45
N GLU A 47 11.16 9.06 -12.67
CA GLU A 47 10.47 9.88 -11.68
C GLU A 47 9.06 9.32 -11.39
N ASN A 48 8.30 8.96 -12.43
CA ASN A 48 6.99 8.33 -12.27
C ASN A 48 7.06 6.98 -11.54
N ARG A 49 8.11 6.19 -11.78
CA ARG A 49 8.34 4.90 -11.12
C ARG A 49 8.65 5.06 -9.63
N THR A 50 9.58 5.96 -9.30
CA THR A 50 9.99 6.25 -7.90
C THR A 50 8.84 6.84 -7.10
N LEU A 51 8.05 7.71 -7.72
CA LEU A 51 6.87 8.30 -7.12
C LEU A 51 5.76 7.27 -6.85
N LEU A 52 5.49 6.38 -7.81
CA LEU A 52 4.57 5.28 -7.59
C LEU A 52 5.03 4.38 -6.43
N SER A 53 6.31 4.03 -6.41
CA SER A 53 6.89 3.23 -5.32
C SER A 53 6.67 3.88 -3.95
N GLU A 54 6.90 5.19 -3.87
CA GLU A 54 6.69 5.94 -2.63
C GLU A 54 5.22 6.05 -2.22
N MET A 55 4.31 6.25 -3.18
CA MET A 55 2.87 6.24 -2.92
C MET A 55 2.40 4.89 -2.36
N VAL A 56 2.84 3.78 -2.96
CA VAL A 56 2.49 2.44 -2.47
C VAL A 56 3.02 2.26 -1.06
N ARG A 57 4.29 2.58 -0.82
CA ARG A 57 4.90 2.50 0.52
C ARG A 57 4.14 3.33 1.55
N TYR A 58 3.80 4.58 1.23
CA TYR A 58 3.06 5.46 2.12
C TYR A 58 1.69 4.88 2.46
N VAL A 59 0.94 4.44 1.46
CA VAL A 59 -0.40 3.86 1.64
C VAL A 59 -0.35 2.57 2.46
N THR A 60 0.56 1.64 2.14
CA THR A 60 0.67 0.39 2.90
C THR A 60 1.15 0.64 4.33
N THR A 61 2.09 1.57 4.55
CA THR A 61 2.50 1.96 5.91
C THR A 61 1.35 2.61 6.68
N THR A 62 0.51 3.40 6.01
CA THR A 62 -0.69 3.97 6.62
C THR A 62 -1.67 2.87 7.03
N MET A 63 -1.88 1.86 6.18
CA MET A 63 -2.68 0.69 6.55
C MET A 63 -2.11 -0.01 7.79
N LEU A 64 -0.79 -0.20 7.88
CA LEU A 64 -0.17 -0.78 9.08
C LEU A 64 -0.44 0.07 10.33
N SER A 65 -0.38 1.40 10.22
CA SER A 65 -0.72 2.30 11.33
C SER A 65 -2.21 2.25 11.74
N MET A 66 -3.09 1.80 10.84
CA MET A 66 -4.51 1.57 11.10
C MET A 66 -4.79 0.19 11.73
N GLY A 67 -3.76 -0.59 12.08
CA GLY A 67 -3.90 -1.92 12.70
C GLY A 67 -3.99 -3.08 11.69
N PHE A 68 -3.56 -2.86 10.44
CA PHE A 68 -3.30 -3.97 9.52
C PHE A 68 -1.94 -4.60 9.82
N HIS A 69 -1.83 -5.89 9.51
CA HIS A 69 -0.61 -6.65 9.55
C HIS A 69 -0.34 -7.24 8.16
N GLU A 70 0.92 -7.22 7.76
CA GLU A 70 1.35 -7.92 6.56
C GLU A 70 1.40 -9.43 6.83
N LYS A 71 0.86 -10.21 5.89
CA LYS A 71 0.99 -11.66 5.84
C LYS A 71 1.48 -12.04 4.46
N TRP A 72 2.34 -13.05 4.39
CA TRP A 72 2.98 -13.47 3.15
C TRP A 72 2.40 -14.78 2.63
N ILE A 73 2.12 -14.84 1.33
CA ILE A 73 1.71 -16.05 0.63
C ILE A 73 2.86 -16.49 -0.29
N PRO A 74 3.32 -17.76 -0.25
CA PRO A 74 2.79 -18.84 0.58
C PRO A 74 3.21 -18.74 2.06
N HIS A 75 4.35 -18.13 2.36
CA HIS A 75 4.83 -17.81 3.70
C HIS A 75 5.98 -16.79 3.62
N GLU A 76 6.40 -16.25 4.76
CA GLU A 76 7.37 -15.15 4.84
C GLU A 76 8.79 -15.52 4.37
N GLU A 77 9.22 -16.76 4.57
CA GLU A 77 10.56 -17.21 4.16
C GLU A 77 10.66 -17.66 2.70
N ALA A 78 9.55 -17.65 1.95
CA ALA A 78 9.56 -18.07 0.56
C ALA A 78 10.29 -17.03 -0.32
N GLU A 79 11.15 -17.52 -1.23
CA GLU A 79 11.87 -16.68 -2.19
C GLU A 79 10.90 -15.92 -3.13
N ALA A 80 9.82 -16.60 -3.53
CA ALA A 80 8.70 -16.02 -4.26
C ALA A 80 7.50 -15.90 -3.32
N LYS A 81 7.21 -14.66 -2.90
CA LYS A 81 6.12 -14.36 -1.98
C LYS A 81 5.37 -13.09 -2.35
N CYS A 82 4.11 -13.05 -1.96
CA CYS A 82 3.21 -11.93 -2.18
C CYS A 82 2.63 -11.48 -0.84
N PRO A 83 2.67 -10.17 -0.52
CA PRO A 83 2.09 -9.67 0.71
C PRO A 83 0.59 -9.45 0.56
N ILE A 84 -0.15 -9.79 1.60
CA ILE A 84 -1.52 -9.39 1.84
C ILE A 84 -1.59 -8.63 3.16
N TYR A 85 -2.61 -7.82 3.35
CA TYR A 85 -2.75 -6.99 4.54
C TYR A 85 -4.06 -7.32 5.23
N CYS A 86 -4.00 -7.72 6.50
CA CYS A 86 -5.18 -8.12 7.26
C CYS A 86 -5.24 -7.39 8.59
N THR A 87 -6.43 -6.97 9.04
CA THR A 87 -6.62 -6.50 10.42
C THR A 87 -6.45 -7.65 11.42
N GLU A 88 -6.07 -7.35 12.66
CA GLU A 88 -5.99 -8.34 13.73
C GLU A 88 -7.34 -9.10 13.92
N GLY A 89 -7.28 -10.39 14.24
CA GLY A 89 -8.47 -11.21 14.51
C GLY A 89 -9.36 -11.55 13.31
N TRP A 90 -8.95 -11.20 12.07
CA TRP A 90 -9.74 -11.40 10.85
C TRP A 90 -10.26 -12.83 10.64
N GLU A 91 -9.54 -13.85 11.10
CA GLU A 91 -9.90 -15.27 10.95
C GLU A 91 -11.19 -15.67 11.68
N SER A 92 -11.53 -14.94 12.74
CA SER A 92 -12.67 -15.23 13.61
C SER A 92 -13.74 -14.15 13.59
N ALA A 93 -13.55 -13.11 12.77
CA ALA A 93 -14.41 -11.96 12.74
C ALA A 93 -15.80 -12.31 12.18
N PRO A 94 -16.90 -11.84 12.81
CA PRO A 94 -18.25 -12.10 12.33
C PRO A 94 -18.57 -11.37 11.01
N LYS A 95 -17.77 -10.34 10.67
CA LYS A 95 -17.86 -9.58 9.43
C LYS A 95 -16.46 -9.38 8.86
N LEU A 96 -16.23 -9.86 7.65
CA LEU A 96 -14.97 -9.73 6.93
C LEU A 96 -15.21 -9.04 5.59
N LEU A 97 -14.53 -7.92 5.35
CA LEU A 97 -14.41 -7.29 4.04
C LEU A 97 -13.14 -7.80 3.36
N VAL A 98 -13.26 -8.39 2.18
CA VAL A 98 -12.11 -8.79 1.35
C VAL A 98 -12.05 -7.90 0.12
N VAL A 99 -10.94 -7.18 -0.03
CA VAL A 99 -10.68 -6.31 -1.17
C VAL A 99 -9.69 -6.99 -2.11
N ILE A 100 -10.10 -7.18 -3.36
CA ILE A 100 -9.28 -7.77 -4.42
C ILE A 100 -9.32 -6.81 -5.61
N ILE A 101 -8.17 -6.24 -5.98
CA ILE A 101 -8.04 -5.50 -7.24
C ILE A 101 -7.23 -6.36 -8.20
N ASN A 102 -7.82 -6.65 -9.36
CA ASN A 102 -7.15 -7.33 -10.46
C ASN A 102 -7.17 -6.42 -11.70
N GLN A 103 -6.23 -5.49 -11.75
CA GLN A 103 -5.99 -4.62 -12.90
C GLN A 103 -4.48 -4.56 -13.14
N VAL A 104 -4.04 -4.66 -14.39
CA VAL A 104 -2.59 -4.68 -14.71
C VAL A 104 -1.89 -3.45 -14.14
N GLY A 105 -0.86 -3.68 -13.32
CA GLY A 105 -0.08 -2.64 -12.68
C GLY A 105 -0.73 -2.00 -11.44
N SER A 106 -1.90 -2.48 -10.98
CA SER A 106 -2.46 -2.05 -9.70
C SER A 106 -1.66 -2.62 -8.54
N GLN A 107 -1.50 -1.80 -7.50
CA GLN A 107 -0.72 -2.09 -6.30
C GLN A 107 -1.65 -2.13 -5.09
N ALA A 108 -1.28 -2.90 -4.06
CA ALA A 108 -2.08 -3.00 -2.84
C ALA A 108 -2.38 -1.60 -2.25
N GLY A 109 -3.61 -1.39 -1.81
CA GLY A 109 -4.05 -0.12 -1.23
C GLY A 109 -4.38 0.99 -2.22
N LEU A 110 -4.08 0.86 -3.53
CA LEU A 110 -4.38 1.90 -4.53
C LEU A 110 -5.55 1.50 -5.44
N TRP A 111 -6.51 2.41 -5.65
CA TRP A 111 -7.54 2.28 -6.68
C TRP A 111 -7.05 2.72 -8.05
N SER A 112 -6.35 3.86 -8.10
CA SER A 112 -5.86 4.45 -9.35
C SER A 112 -4.74 5.44 -9.08
N ARG A 113 -3.62 5.25 -9.77
CA ARG A 113 -2.47 6.17 -9.75
C ARG A 113 -2.90 7.56 -10.19
N SER A 114 -3.62 7.66 -11.31
CA SER A 114 -4.09 8.94 -11.85
C SER A 114 -5.04 9.67 -10.91
N LEU A 115 -5.89 8.94 -10.16
CA LEU A 115 -6.76 9.57 -9.15
C LEU A 115 -5.97 10.07 -7.95
N CYS A 116 -4.93 9.35 -7.51
CA CYS A 116 -4.06 9.84 -6.43
C CYS A 116 -3.42 11.19 -6.81
N PHE A 117 -2.96 11.34 -8.05
CA PHE A 117 -2.41 12.61 -8.53
C PHE A 117 -3.44 13.70 -8.69
N SER A 118 -4.54 13.41 -9.40
CA SER A 118 -5.50 14.44 -9.79
C SER A 118 -6.44 14.84 -8.65
N HIS A 119 -6.77 13.92 -7.75
CA HIS A 119 -7.80 14.09 -6.72
C HIS A 119 -7.33 13.77 -5.29
N GLY A 120 -6.06 13.36 -5.09
CA GLY A 120 -5.47 13.07 -3.79
C GLY A 120 -5.58 11.60 -3.37
N LEU A 121 -4.78 11.22 -2.37
CA LEU A 121 -4.71 9.86 -1.85
C LEU A 121 -6.04 9.36 -1.30
N LYS A 122 -6.83 10.20 -0.64
CA LYS A 122 -8.16 9.83 -0.10
C LYS A 122 -9.11 9.33 -1.19
N SER A 123 -9.00 9.89 -2.39
CA SER A 123 -9.83 9.49 -3.55
C SER A 123 -9.22 8.35 -4.35
N GLY A 124 -7.90 8.34 -4.49
CA GLY A 124 -7.17 7.38 -5.34
C GLY A 124 -6.72 6.11 -4.63
N SER A 125 -6.84 6.03 -3.30
CA SER A 125 -6.45 4.89 -2.47
C SER A 125 -7.62 4.33 -1.66
N MET A 126 -7.40 3.18 -1.05
CA MET A 126 -8.37 2.49 -0.21
C MET A 126 -8.54 3.14 1.17
N LEU A 127 -7.64 4.04 1.60
CA LEU A 127 -7.50 4.44 3.00
C LEU A 127 -8.81 4.87 3.67
N GLU A 128 -9.58 5.77 3.07
CA GLU A 128 -10.86 6.23 3.62
C GLU A 128 -11.90 5.09 3.72
N TYR A 129 -11.91 4.17 2.75
CA TYR A 129 -12.81 3.02 2.77
C TYR A 129 -12.41 2.00 3.84
N LEU A 130 -11.11 1.77 4.01
CA LEU A 130 -10.59 0.88 5.05
C LEU A 130 -10.90 1.45 6.43
N GLN A 131 -10.72 2.75 6.64
CA GLN A 131 -11.05 3.40 7.91
C GLN A 131 -12.54 3.27 8.23
N HIS A 132 -13.42 3.59 7.28
CA HIS A 132 -14.87 3.42 7.47
C HIS A 132 -15.27 1.97 7.74
N ALA A 133 -14.63 0.98 7.10
CA ALA A 133 -14.91 -0.43 7.35
C ALA A 133 -14.50 -0.85 8.78
N ILE A 134 -13.32 -0.40 9.24
CA ILE A 134 -12.86 -0.60 10.61
C ILE A 134 -13.83 0.05 11.60
N ASP A 135 -14.20 1.31 11.39
CA ASP A 135 -15.14 2.05 12.25
C ASP A 135 -16.53 1.38 12.29
N ALA A 136 -16.93 0.72 11.21
CA ALA A 136 -18.16 -0.07 11.13
C ALA A 136 -18.04 -1.48 11.74
N GLY A 137 -16.88 -1.84 12.31
CA GLY A 137 -16.63 -3.11 12.99
C GLY A 137 -16.47 -4.31 12.04
N TYR A 138 -15.90 -4.09 10.85
CA TYR A 138 -15.44 -5.16 9.97
C TYR A 138 -13.98 -5.48 10.26
N ALA A 139 -13.63 -6.76 10.26
CA ALA A 139 -12.27 -7.14 9.91
C ALA A 139 -12.07 -6.91 8.40
N VAL A 140 -10.86 -6.59 7.98
CA VAL A 140 -10.57 -6.26 6.59
C VAL A 140 -9.33 -7.00 6.12
N MET A 141 -9.38 -7.51 4.90
CA MET A 141 -8.26 -8.13 4.20
C MET A 141 -8.10 -7.51 2.81
N VAL A 142 -6.91 -7.01 2.51
CA VAL A 142 -6.53 -6.45 1.20
C VAL A 142 -5.55 -7.41 0.53
N LEU A 143 -5.94 -7.97 -0.60
CA LEU A 143 -5.11 -8.87 -1.40
C LEU A 143 -4.27 -8.13 -2.44
N ASN A 144 -3.17 -8.73 -2.87
CA ASN A 144 -2.27 -8.17 -3.89
C ASN A 144 -2.03 -9.14 -5.06
N PRO A 145 -3.07 -9.52 -5.83
CA PRO A 145 -2.97 -10.59 -6.82
C PRO A 145 -2.05 -10.28 -8.01
N ASN A 146 -1.62 -9.03 -8.19
CA ASN A 146 -0.69 -8.65 -9.26
C ASN A 146 0.78 -8.82 -8.90
N SER A 147 1.12 -8.99 -7.62
CA SER A 147 2.45 -9.38 -7.20
C SER A 147 2.60 -10.91 -7.30
N ASN A 148 2.31 -11.46 -8.48
CA ASN A 148 2.19 -12.91 -8.73
C ASN A 148 3.38 -13.52 -9.48
N SER A 149 4.40 -12.73 -9.80
CA SER A 149 5.68 -13.17 -10.33
C SER A 149 6.82 -12.40 -9.66
N VAL A 150 7.96 -13.06 -9.49
CA VAL A 150 9.21 -12.45 -9.05
C VAL A 150 10.34 -12.94 -9.95
N THR A 151 11.31 -12.08 -10.23
CA THR A 151 12.56 -12.48 -10.89
C THR A 151 13.60 -12.80 -9.83
N LEU A 152 14.08 -14.04 -9.79
CA LEU A 152 15.14 -14.44 -8.87
C LEU A 152 16.53 -14.20 -9.46
N PRO A 153 17.52 -13.75 -8.67
CA PRO A 153 18.88 -13.59 -9.15
C PRO A 153 19.48 -14.94 -9.58
N GLY A 154 19.86 -15.08 -10.85
CA GLY A 154 20.56 -16.26 -11.36
C GLY A 154 19.82 -17.11 -12.38
N GLU A 155 18.56 -16.77 -12.73
CA GLU A 155 17.90 -17.40 -13.88
C GLU A 155 18.21 -16.65 -15.18
N PRO A 156 18.90 -17.29 -16.16
CA PRO A 156 19.05 -16.73 -17.49
C PRO A 156 17.70 -16.81 -18.22
N GLY A 157 16.89 -15.75 -18.18
CA GLY A 157 15.65 -15.76 -18.97
C GLY A 157 14.61 -14.65 -18.82
N SER A 158 14.59 -13.82 -17.77
CA SER A 158 13.53 -12.80 -17.67
C SER A 158 13.99 -11.42 -18.17
N ALA A 159 14.06 -11.27 -19.49
CA ALA A 159 13.92 -9.96 -20.09
C ALA A 159 12.42 -9.60 -20.11
N SER A 160 12.06 -8.43 -19.58
CA SER A 160 10.80 -7.75 -19.84
C SER A 160 11.04 -6.26 -19.58
N GLY A 161 10.77 -5.33 -20.49
CA GLY A 161 9.59 -5.28 -21.37
C GLY A 161 8.57 -4.37 -20.74
#